data_AF-A0AA96KK41-F1
#
_entry.id   AF-A0AA96KK41-F1
#
_cell.length_a   1.000
_cell.length_b   1.000
_cell.length_c   1.000
_cell.angle_alpha   90.00
_cell.angle_beta   90.00
_cell.angle_gamma   90.00
#
_symmetry.space_group_name_H-M   'P 1'
#
loop_
_entity.id
_entity.type
_entity.pdbx_description
1 polymer ?
#
loop_
_entity_poly.entity_id
_entity_poly.type
_entity_poly.pdbx_seq_one_letter_code
_entity_poly.pdbx_strand_id
1 'polypeptide(L)'
;MRIGQGFDVHEFGPGDKIVIGGVVIPHTHGMVAHSDGDVLLHALCDALLGAAALGDIGKHFPDTDLQYKNADSRGLLRMVYAKLKSHGYRLVNADMTIVAQKPKMAPHITNMCANIAEDLDASINEINVKATTTEKLGFTGREEGIAAFATVLISNA
;
A
#
# COMPACT_ATOMS: atom_id res chain seq x y z
N MET A 1 18.97 11.62 -5.53
CA MET A 1 17.93 10.94 -4.73
C MET A 1 16.64 11.72 -4.88
N ARG A 2 15.49 11.05 -4.80
CA ARG A 2 14.16 11.66 -4.87
C ARG A 2 13.29 11.05 -3.79
N ILE A 3 12.41 11.86 -3.20
CA ILE A 3 11.45 11.43 -2.19
C ILE A 3 10.05 11.38 -2.81
N GLY A 4 9.25 10.43 -2.37
CA GLY A 4 7.82 10.41 -2.67
C GLY A 4 7.02 10.06 -1.44
N GLN A 5 5.78 10.52 -1.44
CA GLN A 5 4.80 10.26 -0.41
C GLN A 5 3.51 9.81 -1.09
N GLY A 6 2.85 8.83 -0.50
CA GLY A 6 1.52 8.37 -0.91
C GLY A 6 0.60 8.23 0.29
N PHE A 7 -0.68 8.34 0.02
CA PHE A 7 -1.76 8.28 1.00
C PHE A 7 -2.94 7.58 0.33
N ASP A 8 -3.54 6.65 1.03
CA ASP A 8 -4.75 5.98 0.56
C ASP A 8 -5.71 5.69 1.71
N VAL A 9 -7.01 5.57 1.39
CA VAL A 9 -8.08 5.28 2.34
C VAL A 9 -9.10 4.35 1.70
N HIS A 10 -9.46 3.29 2.42
CA HIS A 10 -10.58 2.42 2.06
C HIS A 10 -11.63 2.38 3.17
N GLU A 11 -12.90 2.45 2.75
CA GLU A 11 -14.06 2.27 3.61
C GLU A 11 -14.25 0.77 3.92
N PHE A 12 -14.65 0.46 5.16
CA PHE A 12 -15.08 -0.90 5.48
C PHE A 12 -16.43 -1.22 4.82
N GLY A 13 -16.58 -2.47 4.38
CA GLY A 13 -17.82 -2.97 3.79
C GLY A 13 -18.16 -4.39 4.23
N PRO A 14 -19.19 -5.01 3.65
CA PRO A 14 -19.50 -6.42 3.89
C PRO A 14 -18.31 -7.32 3.55
N GLY A 15 -18.01 -8.29 4.42
CA GLY A 15 -16.93 -9.26 4.23
C GLY A 15 -16.46 -9.87 5.55
N ASP A 16 -15.53 -10.82 5.47
CA ASP A 16 -14.99 -11.58 6.62
C ASP A 16 -13.46 -11.50 6.74
N LYS A 17 -12.84 -10.65 5.90
CA LYS A 17 -11.38 -10.47 5.83
C LYS A 17 -11.03 -9.17 5.13
N ILE A 18 -9.86 -8.65 5.46
CA ILE A 18 -9.21 -7.54 4.74
C ILE A 18 -7.85 -7.98 4.20
N VAL A 19 -7.34 -7.26 3.21
CA VAL A 19 -5.98 -7.46 2.67
C VAL A 19 -5.17 -6.20 2.95
N ILE A 20 -4.01 -6.34 3.58
CA ILE A 20 -3.10 -5.23 3.89
C ILE A 20 -1.66 -5.73 3.68
N GLY A 21 -0.87 -5.03 2.86
CA GLY A 21 0.50 -5.44 2.53
C GLY A 21 0.59 -6.84 1.90
N GLY A 22 -0.42 -7.26 1.14
CA GLY A 22 -0.55 -8.60 0.57
C GLY A 22 -0.87 -9.69 1.60
N VAL A 23 -1.20 -9.33 2.84
CA VAL A 23 -1.56 -10.27 3.90
C VAL A 23 -3.07 -10.28 4.09
N VAL A 24 -3.69 -11.45 3.99
CA VAL A 24 -5.10 -11.66 4.33
C VAL A 24 -5.24 -11.72 5.84
N ILE A 25 -6.06 -10.83 6.42
CA ILE A 25 -6.30 -10.71 7.86
C ILE A 25 -7.78 -10.97 8.14
N PRO A 26 -8.13 -11.98 8.96
CA PRO A 26 -9.51 -12.21 9.38
C PRO A 26 -10.10 -10.97 10.07
N HIS A 27 -11.30 -10.57 9.68
CA HIS A 27 -11.96 -9.39 10.23
C HIS A 27 -13.48 -9.53 10.13
N THR A 28 -14.24 -8.69 10.85
CA THR A 28 -15.70 -8.68 10.75
C THR A 28 -16.22 -7.88 9.55
N HIS A 29 -15.32 -7.31 8.75
CA HIS A 29 -15.60 -6.46 7.59
C HIS A 29 -14.63 -6.81 6.45
N GLY A 30 -15.04 -6.52 5.22
CA GLY A 30 -14.17 -6.41 4.05
C GLY A 30 -13.82 -4.95 3.75
N MET A 31 -13.16 -4.72 2.60
CA MET A 31 -12.89 -3.38 2.07
C MET A 31 -13.79 -3.10 0.86
N VAL A 32 -14.33 -1.88 0.77
CA VAL A 32 -14.99 -1.41 -0.44
C VAL A 32 -13.91 -0.97 -1.44
N ALA A 33 -13.70 -1.76 -2.50
CA ALA A 33 -12.70 -1.49 -3.53
C ALA A 33 -13.05 -2.19 -4.86
N HIS A 34 -12.50 -1.67 -5.97
CA HIS A 34 -12.51 -2.34 -7.27
C HIS A 34 -11.43 -3.45 -7.40
N SER A 35 -10.41 -3.39 -6.54
CA SER A 35 -9.33 -4.39 -6.36
C SER A 35 -9.54 -5.20 -5.05
N ASP A 36 -8.48 -5.82 -4.53
CA ASP A 36 -8.48 -6.48 -3.21
C ASP A 36 -8.55 -5.49 -2.01
N GLY A 37 -8.49 -4.18 -2.26
CA GLY A 37 -8.64 -3.12 -1.25
C GLY A 37 -7.40 -2.91 -0.38
N ASP A 38 -6.21 -3.28 -0.86
CA ASP A 38 -4.97 -3.11 -0.12
C ASP A 38 -4.47 -1.66 -0.06
N VAL A 39 -5.03 -0.94 0.91
CA VAL A 39 -4.72 0.47 1.18
C VAL A 39 -3.22 0.75 1.39
N LEU A 40 -2.46 -0.22 1.93
CA LEU A 40 -1.04 -0.05 2.19
C LEU A 40 -0.24 -0.07 0.89
N LEU A 41 -0.53 -1.04 0.02
CA LEU A 41 0.15 -1.18 -1.26
C LEU A 41 -0.22 -0.06 -2.24
N HIS A 42 -1.46 0.43 -2.20
CA HIS A 42 -1.87 1.60 -2.98
C HIS A 42 -1.11 2.86 -2.56
N ALA A 43 -1.06 3.17 -1.26
CA ALA A 43 -0.26 4.29 -0.75
C ALA A 43 1.22 4.16 -1.17
N LEU A 44 1.79 2.95 -1.14
CA LEU A 44 3.16 2.70 -1.57
C LEU A 44 3.37 2.93 -3.08
N CYS A 45 2.43 2.47 -3.92
CA CYS A 45 2.47 2.71 -5.36
C CYS A 45 2.50 4.20 -5.69
N ASP A 46 1.64 4.99 -5.05
CA ASP A 46 1.60 6.45 -5.25
C ASP A 46 2.88 7.11 -4.76
N ALA A 47 3.46 6.66 -3.64
CA ALA A 47 4.74 7.17 -3.16
C ALA A 47 5.86 6.91 -4.20
N LEU A 48 5.92 5.72 -4.79
CA LEU A 48 6.91 5.35 -5.79
C LEU A 48 6.75 6.16 -7.10
N LEU A 49 5.52 6.24 -7.61
CA LEU A 49 5.20 7.01 -8.81
C LEU A 49 5.46 8.50 -8.60
N GLY A 50 5.07 9.04 -7.45
CA GLY A 50 5.33 10.42 -7.04
C GLY A 50 6.81 10.73 -6.95
N ALA A 51 7.61 9.85 -6.32
CA ALA A 51 9.06 10.01 -6.24
C ALA A 51 9.73 10.10 -7.62
N ALA A 52 9.20 9.36 -8.60
CA ALA A 52 9.67 9.37 -9.99
C ALA A 52 9.03 10.49 -10.84
N ALA A 53 8.11 11.30 -10.30
CA ALA A 53 7.26 12.26 -11.04
C ALA A 53 6.49 11.62 -12.22
N LEU A 54 5.96 10.42 -12.01
CA LEU A 54 5.17 9.68 -13.00
C LEU A 54 3.66 9.83 -12.84
N GLY A 55 3.18 10.60 -11.85
CA GLY A 55 1.77 10.74 -11.50
C GLY A 55 1.39 9.79 -10.37
N ASP A 56 0.21 9.20 -10.47
CA ASP A 56 -0.47 8.38 -9.44
C ASP A 56 -1.04 7.09 -10.04
N ILE A 57 -1.55 6.19 -9.19
CA ILE A 57 -2.21 4.93 -9.61
C ILE A 57 -3.29 5.19 -10.66
N GLY A 58 -4.18 6.15 -10.44
CA GLY A 58 -5.35 6.37 -11.32
C GLY A 58 -4.97 6.70 -12.77
N LYS A 59 -3.82 7.36 -12.96
CA LYS A 59 -3.25 7.61 -14.29
C LYS A 59 -2.75 6.35 -15.00
N HIS A 60 -2.22 5.37 -14.27
CA HIS A 60 -1.63 4.15 -14.85
C HIS A 60 -2.60 2.95 -14.84
N PHE A 61 -3.55 2.92 -13.91
CA PHE A 61 -4.49 1.83 -13.68
C PHE A 61 -5.91 2.39 -13.44
N PRO A 62 -6.55 2.99 -14.45
CA PRO A 62 -7.86 3.60 -14.29
C PRO A 62 -8.96 2.55 -14.07
N ASP A 63 -9.93 2.84 -13.20
CA ASP A 63 -11.05 1.93 -12.85
C ASP A 63 -11.93 1.54 -14.05
N THR A 64 -11.89 2.32 -15.13
CA THR A 64 -12.63 2.03 -16.38
C THR A 64 -12.00 0.90 -17.20
N ASP A 65 -10.76 0.53 -16.89
CA ASP A 65 -10.05 -0.49 -17.64
C ASP A 65 -10.33 -1.88 -17.06
N LEU A 66 -11.05 -2.68 -17.85
CA LEU A 66 -11.45 -4.04 -17.48
C LEU A 66 -10.26 -4.95 -17.19
N GLN A 67 -9.06 -4.64 -17.71
CA GLN A 67 -7.87 -5.45 -17.46
C GLN A 67 -7.42 -5.44 -15.99
N TYR A 68 -7.80 -4.41 -15.22
CA TYR A 68 -7.44 -4.26 -13.80
C TYR A 68 -8.59 -4.56 -12.85
N LYS A 69 -9.74 -5.02 -13.37
CA LYS A 69 -10.87 -5.42 -12.54
C LYS A 69 -10.48 -6.64 -11.70
N ASN A 70 -10.62 -6.54 -10.38
CA ASN A 70 -10.15 -7.54 -9.40
C ASN A 70 -8.63 -7.76 -9.43
N ALA A 71 -7.84 -6.76 -9.81
CA ALA A 71 -6.40 -6.85 -9.77
C ALA A 71 -5.89 -7.11 -8.33
N ASP A 72 -4.88 -7.96 -8.23
CA ASP A 72 -4.06 -8.15 -7.04
C ASP A 72 -3.14 -6.93 -6.86
N SER A 73 -3.21 -6.28 -5.70
CA SER A 73 -2.43 -5.07 -5.43
C SER A 73 -0.93 -5.32 -5.39
N ARG A 74 -0.48 -6.56 -5.10
CA ARG A 74 0.94 -6.94 -5.28
C ARG A 74 1.34 -6.94 -6.75
N GLY A 75 0.43 -7.36 -7.64
CA GLY A 75 0.59 -7.25 -9.09
C GLY A 75 0.75 -5.80 -9.56
N LEU A 76 -0.11 -4.91 -9.07
CA LEU A 76 -0.01 -3.47 -9.35
C LEU A 76 1.34 -2.90 -8.88
N LEU A 77 1.77 -3.22 -7.65
CA LEU A 77 3.05 -2.78 -7.10
C LEU A 77 4.23 -3.23 -7.97
N ARG A 78 4.26 -4.49 -8.40
CA ARG A 78 5.30 -5.00 -9.30
C ARG A 78 5.34 -4.26 -10.64
N MET A 79 4.18 -3.92 -11.21
CA MET A 79 4.10 -3.12 -12.44
C MET A 79 4.61 -1.69 -12.23
N VAL A 80 4.25 -1.04 -11.12
CA VAL A 80 4.78 0.28 -10.74
C VAL A 80 6.30 0.23 -10.62
N TYR A 81 6.83 -0.75 -9.89
CA TYR A 81 8.26 -0.86 -9.69
C TYR A 81 9.03 -1.18 -10.97
N ALA A 82 8.49 -2.02 -11.85
CA ALA A 82 9.04 -2.25 -13.18
C ALA A 82 9.11 -0.95 -13.99
N LYS A 83 8.10 -0.07 -13.87
CA LYS A 83 8.11 1.26 -14.51
C LYS A 83 9.18 2.17 -13.89
N LEU A 84 9.38 2.18 -12.57
CA LEU A 84 10.48 2.93 -11.96
C LEU A 84 11.84 2.47 -12.50
N LYS A 85 12.06 1.15 -12.58
CA LYS A 85 13.29 0.57 -13.14
C LYS A 85 13.49 0.97 -14.61
N SER A 86 12.44 1.00 -15.41
CA SER A 86 12.53 1.44 -16.81
C SER A 86 12.89 2.93 -16.97
N HIS A 87 12.71 3.73 -15.93
CA HIS A 87 13.12 5.14 -15.88
C HIS A 87 14.48 5.35 -15.17
N GLY A 88 15.21 4.26 -14.90
CA GLY A 88 16.54 4.32 -14.30
C GLY A 88 16.53 4.63 -12.80
N TYR A 89 15.45 4.28 -12.10
CA TYR A 89 15.36 4.42 -10.65
C TYR A 89 15.39 3.08 -9.92
N ARG A 90 15.96 3.09 -8.71
CA ARG A 90 15.90 1.98 -7.75
C ARG A 90 15.44 2.47 -6.38
N LEU A 91 14.80 1.58 -5.61
CA LEU A 91 14.44 1.85 -4.23
C LEU A 91 15.71 2.03 -3.37
N VAL A 92 15.66 2.96 -2.42
CA VAL A 92 16.62 3.06 -1.31
C VAL A 92 15.97 2.52 -0.04
N ASN A 93 14.80 3.03 0.32
CA ASN A 93 13.99 2.50 1.41
C ASN A 93 12.52 2.93 1.30
N ALA A 94 11.64 2.21 2.00
CA ALA A 94 10.23 2.54 2.17
C ALA A 94 9.84 2.48 3.66
N ASP A 95 9.12 3.49 4.12
CA ASP A 95 8.55 3.55 5.46
C ASP A 95 7.06 3.87 5.40
N MET A 96 6.23 3.00 5.96
CA MET A 96 4.78 3.09 5.85
C MET A 96 4.09 3.04 7.21
N THR A 97 2.95 3.71 7.33
CA THR A 97 2.12 3.73 8.55
C THR A 97 0.69 3.36 8.22
N ILE A 98 0.19 2.29 8.83
CA ILE A 98 -1.22 1.90 8.80
C ILE A 98 -1.93 2.62 9.96
N VAL A 99 -3.05 3.27 9.67
CA VAL A 99 -3.90 3.92 10.65
C VAL A 99 -5.22 3.16 10.75
N ALA A 100 -5.35 2.34 11.79
CA ALA A 100 -6.50 1.46 11.98
C ALA A 100 -6.81 1.29 13.46
N GLN A 101 -8.09 1.39 13.83
CA GLN A 101 -8.53 1.10 15.21
C GLN A 101 -8.57 -0.42 15.48
N LYS A 102 -8.93 -1.21 14.46
CA LYS A 102 -8.91 -2.67 14.42
C LYS A 102 -8.68 -3.15 12.97
N PRO A 103 -8.17 -4.38 12.76
CA PRO A 103 -7.64 -5.32 13.75
C PRO A 103 -6.25 -4.90 14.24
N LYS A 104 -5.67 -5.70 15.16
CA LYS A 104 -4.26 -5.51 15.56
C LYS A 104 -3.34 -5.89 14.40
N MET A 105 -2.55 -4.94 13.91
CA MET A 105 -1.64 -5.17 12.78
C MET A 105 -0.34 -5.88 13.17
N ALA A 106 0.12 -5.74 14.42
CA ALA A 106 1.43 -6.23 14.87
C ALA A 106 1.75 -7.71 14.51
N PRO A 107 0.81 -8.67 14.62
CA PRO A 107 1.08 -10.06 14.23
C PRO A 107 1.35 -10.28 12.73
N HIS A 108 1.03 -9.29 11.89
CA HIS A 108 1.04 -9.40 10.44
C HIS A 108 2.17 -8.58 9.79
N ILE A 109 2.76 -7.62 10.51
CA ILE A 109 3.76 -6.66 9.99
C ILE A 109 4.94 -7.36 9.32
N THR A 110 5.51 -8.41 9.93
CA THR A 110 6.67 -9.11 9.37
C THR A 110 6.36 -9.69 7.97
N ASN A 111 5.16 -10.23 7.79
CA ASN A 111 4.74 -10.79 6.50
C ASN A 111 4.48 -9.68 5.47
N MET A 112 3.92 -8.54 5.90
CA MET A 112 3.75 -7.36 5.04
C MET A 112 5.09 -6.88 4.51
N CYS A 113 6.08 -6.71 5.39
CA CYS A 113 7.43 -6.29 4.99
C CYS A 113 8.06 -7.30 4.02
N ALA A 114 7.89 -8.61 4.27
CA ALA A 114 8.43 -9.66 3.40
C ALA A 114 7.82 -9.61 1.99
N ASN A 115 6.49 -9.50 1.89
CA ASN A 115 5.80 -9.38 0.60
C ASN A 115 6.27 -8.14 -0.18
N ILE A 116 6.36 -6.99 0.50
CA ILE A 116 6.78 -5.72 -0.13
C ILE A 116 8.25 -5.80 -0.58
N ALA A 117 9.14 -6.36 0.25
CA ALA A 117 10.55 -6.53 -0.10
C ALA A 117 10.71 -7.43 -1.34
N GLU A 118 9.95 -8.51 -1.41
CA GLU A 118 9.91 -9.40 -2.59
C GLU A 118 9.42 -8.67 -3.84
N ASP A 119 8.29 -7.95 -3.75
CA ASP A 119 7.69 -7.25 -4.88
C ASP A 119 8.56 -6.10 -5.42
N LEU A 120 9.38 -5.50 -4.56
CA LEU A 120 10.28 -4.39 -4.87
C LEU A 120 11.73 -4.82 -5.10
N ASP A 121 12.04 -6.13 -5.14
CA ASP A 121 13.41 -6.64 -5.30
C ASP A 121 14.40 -5.92 -4.35
N ALA A 122 13.97 -5.78 -3.10
CA ALA A 122 14.62 -4.99 -2.06
C ALA A 122 15.04 -5.86 -0.87
N SER A 123 16.00 -5.38 -0.08
CA SER A 123 16.32 -6.02 1.19
C SER A 123 15.18 -5.79 2.18
N ILE A 124 14.88 -6.80 3.01
CA ILE A 124 13.91 -6.64 4.11
C ILE A 124 14.27 -5.47 5.06
N ASN A 125 15.56 -5.15 5.19
CA ASN A 125 16.04 -4.04 6.03
C ASN A 125 15.79 -2.65 5.41
N GLU A 126 15.35 -2.59 4.16
CA GLU A 126 14.96 -1.35 3.47
C GLU A 126 13.46 -1.06 3.59
N ILE A 127 12.69 -1.98 4.18
CA ILE A 127 11.22 -1.92 4.28
C ILE A 127 10.79 -1.87 5.74
N ASN A 128 10.03 -0.83 6.10
CA ASN A 128 9.43 -0.71 7.42
C ASN A 128 7.92 -0.44 7.32
N VAL A 129 7.13 -1.27 8.01
CA VAL A 129 5.69 -1.07 8.20
C VAL A 129 5.42 -0.90 9.68
N LYS A 130 4.74 0.16 10.05
CA LYS A 130 4.26 0.43 11.41
C LYS A 130 2.76 0.67 11.39
N ALA A 131 2.13 0.53 12.56
CA ALA A 131 0.70 0.75 12.71
C ALA A 131 0.42 1.60 13.94
N THR A 132 -0.60 2.43 13.85
CA THR A 132 -1.10 3.25 14.96
C THR A 132 -2.61 3.29 14.97
N THR A 133 -3.18 3.58 16.13
CA THR A 133 -4.60 3.96 16.23
C THR A 133 -4.72 5.48 16.26
N THR A 134 -5.94 6.00 16.11
CA THR A 134 -6.25 7.42 16.32
C THR A 134 -6.97 7.64 17.66
N GLU A 135 -6.79 6.74 18.63
CA GLU A 135 -7.39 6.84 19.97
C GLU A 135 -8.92 7.04 19.92
N LYS A 136 -9.61 6.29 19.06
CA LYS A 136 -11.06 6.39 18.78
C LYS A 136 -11.53 7.73 18.18
N LEU A 137 -10.61 8.57 17.71
CA LEU A 137 -10.93 9.83 17.04
C LEU A 137 -10.99 9.65 15.50
N GLY A 138 -11.87 10.42 14.85
CA GLY A 138 -12.01 10.43 13.39
C GLY A 138 -12.57 9.12 12.82
N PHE A 139 -12.60 9.02 11.49
CA PHE A 139 -13.23 7.88 10.79
C PHE A 139 -12.50 6.56 11.07
N THR A 140 -11.17 6.57 11.12
CA THR A 140 -10.38 5.40 11.49
C THR A 140 -10.66 4.96 12.93
N GLY A 141 -10.86 5.90 13.84
CA GLY A 141 -11.16 5.64 15.25
C GLY A 141 -12.59 5.16 15.51
N ARG A 142 -13.53 5.56 14.66
CA ARG A 142 -14.92 5.06 14.64
C ARG A 142 -15.10 3.74 13.88
N GLU A 143 -14.00 3.14 13.41
CA GLU A 143 -14.00 1.89 12.65
C GLU A 143 -14.82 2.00 11.35
N GLU A 144 -14.76 3.16 10.66
CA GLU A 144 -15.42 3.41 9.36
C GLU A 144 -14.53 3.00 8.17
N GLY A 145 -13.22 2.92 8.38
CA GLY A 145 -12.26 2.52 7.35
C GLY A 145 -10.82 2.48 7.88
N ILE A 146 -9.89 2.20 6.98
CA ILE A 146 -8.44 2.22 7.26
C ILE A 146 -7.78 3.22 6.32
N ALA A 147 -6.79 3.95 6.85
CA ALA A 147 -5.91 4.79 6.06
C ALA A 147 -4.48 4.26 6.09
N ALA A 148 -3.71 4.53 5.05
CA ALA A 148 -2.27 4.27 5.03
C ALA A 148 -1.50 5.46 4.48
N PHE A 149 -0.29 5.64 5.01
CA PHE A 149 0.70 6.57 4.50
C PHE A 149 1.95 5.80 4.12
N ALA A 150 2.59 6.19 3.02
CA ALA A 150 3.87 5.66 2.61
C ALA A 150 4.82 6.80 2.27
N THR A 151 6.08 6.68 2.69
CA THR A 151 7.17 7.56 2.28
C THR A 151 8.30 6.71 1.73
N VAL A 152 8.81 7.05 0.56
CA VAL A 152 9.88 6.32 -0.10
C VAL A 152 11.03 7.24 -0.49
N LEU A 153 12.24 6.70 -0.46
CA LEU A 153 13.41 7.31 -1.06
C LEU A 153 13.86 6.45 -2.23
N ILE A 154 14.07 7.07 -3.38
CA ILE A 154 14.62 6.43 -4.59
C ILE A 154 15.92 7.12 -5.02
N SER A 155 16.75 6.37 -5.72
CA SER A 155 18.00 6.88 -6.31
C SER A 155 18.10 6.44 -7.77
N ASN A 156 19.04 7.03 -8.51
CA ASN A 156 19.35 6.50 -9.83
C ASN A 156 19.89 5.07 -9.67
N ALA A 157 19.52 4.19 -10.60
CA ALA A 157 19.98 2.81 -10.64
C ALA A 157 21.51 2.74 -10.81
#